data_AF-A0A930UNZ1-F1
#
_entry.id   AF-A0A930UNZ1-F1
#
_cell.length_a   1.000
_cell.length_b   1.000
_cell.length_c   1.000
_cell.angle_alpha   90.00
_cell.angle_beta   90.00
_cell.angle_gamma   90.00
#
_symmetry.space_group_name_H-M   'P 1'
#
loop_
_entity.id
_entity.type
_entity.pdbx_description
1 polymer ?
#
loop_
_entity_poly.entity_id
_entity_poly.type
_entity_poly.pdbx_seq_one_letter_code
_entity_poly.pdbx_strand_id
1 'polypeptide(L)'
;MDIEFLSAIVCKVSGFGGSNPLDPPLKDVDAFNHFFHDDILDTDRLDKKDGCCTRRELILRFLLLNAVLDQGPDIEGVREMMVNIIDDLYSKEIRIFHKPLDFFKEIDISVDDIIHHHDRIKGVRSKDWADRNQSTPNKYNLYMDNCKQTLNYAIFRWGVPIAVPYLLSKDCGGEEKEATCLGDYLSRFPSSEVMSENLKSHHRYGMGKAIGDKACHLFAKWVVSRFRLIEKDDDSGWGEYSYEVPFDSNAGRVLWRVGYFLELADESEYIKKDVIQREKGKEGTHYIRVTNIRKMIVGKETPRHIVDLYNDICIGHLKKAKMRSQKIQIQRFQHPILMQQNNKVSEFDDGLIAIGRNYCLNHGNPDCKNCPINDICRGYNSDPSLITNYRT
;
A
#
# COMPACT_ATOMS: atom_id res chain seq x y z
N MET A 1 -23.73 1.78 -18.01
CA MET A 1 -22.65 1.13 -17.24
C MET A 1 -22.95 -0.34 -17.23
N ASP A 2 -21.98 -1.17 -17.59
CA ASP A 2 -22.11 -2.64 -17.48
C ASP A 2 -21.61 -3.12 -16.10
N ILE A 3 -22.54 -3.42 -15.21
CA ILE A 3 -22.23 -3.87 -13.83
C ILE A 3 -21.75 -5.32 -13.80
N GLU A 4 -22.20 -6.16 -14.71
CA GLU A 4 -21.76 -7.55 -14.78
C GLU A 4 -20.30 -7.61 -15.19
N PHE A 5 -19.90 -6.80 -16.17
CA PHE A 5 -18.51 -6.63 -16.56
C PHE A 5 -17.64 -6.09 -15.42
N LEU A 6 -18.08 -5.03 -14.73
CA LEU A 6 -17.36 -4.49 -13.57
C LEU A 6 -17.21 -5.53 -12.45
N SER A 7 -18.26 -6.31 -12.18
CA SER A 7 -18.24 -7.39 -11.19
C SER A 7 -17.28 -8.50 -11.59
N ALA A 8 -17.27 -8.90 -12.86
CA ALA A 8 -16.33 -9.90 -13.37
C ALA A 8 -14.87 -9.46 -13.20
N ILE A 9 -14.55 -8.19 -13.49
CA ILE A 9 -13.21 -7.63 -13.25
C ILE A 9 -12.86 -7.71 -11.76
N VAL A 10 -13.73 -7.18 -10.89
CA VAL A 10 -13.48 -7.13 -9.44
C VAL A 10 -13.26 -8.54 -8.88
N CYS A 11 -14.11 -9.51 -9.23
CA CYS A 11 -13.98 -10.88 -8.76
C CYS A 11 -12.72 -11.57 -9.27
N LYS A 12 -12.38 -11.44 -10.55
CA LYS A 12 -11.16 -12.09 -11.09
C LYS A 12 -9.89 -11.50 -10.49
N VAL A 13 -9.82 -10.18 -10.37
CA VAL A 13 -8.68 -9.50 -9.75
C VAL A 13 -8.55 -9.91 -8.28
N SER A 14 -9.65 -9.90 -7.53
CA SER A 14 -9.65 -10.33 -6.13
C SER A 14 -9.24 -11.79 -5.97
N GLY A 15 -9.80 -12.70 -6.78
CA GLY A 15 -9.45 -14.12 -6.73
C GLY A 15 -7.97 -14.38 -7.04
N PHE A 16 -7.40 -13.64 -8.00
CA PHE A 16 -5.98 -13.71 -8.30
C PHE A 16 -5.12 -13.19 -7.13
N GLY A 17 -5.51 -12.07 -6.51
CA GLY A 17 -4.79 -11.52 -5.37
C GLY A 17 -4.87 -12.38 -4.10
N GLY A 18 -6.00 -13.04 -3.85
CA GLY A 18 -6.10 -14.03 -2.76
C GLY A 18 -5.14 -15.21 -2.89
N SER A 19 -4.74 -15.55 -4.13
CA SER A 19 -3.73 -16.57 -4.41
C SER A 19 -2.30 -16.01 -4.48
N ASN A 20 -2.13 -14.68 -4.49
CA ASN A 20 -0.85 -13.99 -4.65
C ASN A 20 -0.74 -12.82 -3.66
N PRO A 21 -0.82 -13.09 -2.34
CA PRO A 21 -0.75 -12.03 -1.33
C PRO A 21 0.61 -11.33 -1.36
N LEU A 22 0.63 -10.01 -1.15
CA LEU A 22 1.85 -9.21 -1.15
C LEU A 22 2.31 -8.89 0.26
N ASP A 23 2.71 -9.94 0.96
CA ASP A 23 3.04 -9.87 2.37
C ASP A 23 4.33 -9.12 2.65
N PRO A 24 4.37 -8.26 3.68
CA PRO A 24 5.62 -7.68 4.14
C PRO A 24 6.54 -8.80 4.68
N PRO A 25 7.87 -8.66 4.57
CA PRO A 25 8.84 -9.73 4.86
C PRO A 25 9.09 -9.86 6.37
N LEU A 26 8.03 -9.96 7.18
CA LEU A 26 8.13 -10.03 8.64
C LEU A 26 8.94 -11.24 9.11
N LYS A 27 8.74 -12.39 8.44
CA LYS A 27 9.40 -13.66 8.76
C LYS A 27 10.87 -13.72 8.34
N ASP A 28 11.30 -12.78 7.49
CA ASP A 28 12.66 -12.74 6.98
C ASP A 28 13.55 -11.86 7.88
N VAL A 29 12.97 -11.17 8.87
CA VAL A 29 13.69 -10.39 9.88
C VAL A 29 14.08 -11.31 11.02
N ASP A 30 15.39 -11.46 11.25
CA ASP A 30 15.92 -12.43 12.22
C ASP A 30 15.36 -12.21 13.63
N ALA A 31 15.20 -10.94 14.01
CA ALA A 31 14.67 -10.53 15.30
C ALA A 31 13.19 -10.91 15.51
N PHE A 32 12.47 -11.35 14.48
CA PHE A 32 11.05 -11.73 14.55
C PHE A 32 10.81 -13.22 14.29
N ASN A 33 11.84 -14.01 13.95
CA ASN A 33 11.68 -15.44 13.63
C ASN A 33 10.90 -16.21 14.70
N HIS A 34 11.12 -15.91 15.99
CA HIS A 34 10.43 -16.56 17.12
C HIS A 34 8.99 -16.07 17.36
N PHE A 35 8.48 -15.19 16.51
CA PHE A 35 7.05 -14.82 16.45
C PHE A 35 6.25 -15.80 15.59
N PHE A 36 6.92 -16.66 14.81
CA PHE A 36 6.31 -17.60 13.90
C PHE A 36 6.43 -19.04 14.41
N HIS A 37 5.44 -19.86 14.08
CA HIS A 37 5.44 -21.31 14.23
C HIS A 37 5.03 -21.93 12.90
N ASP A 38 5.86 -22.80 12.33
CA ASP A 38 5.65 -23.41 11.00
C ASP A 38 5.31 -22.38 9.90
N ASP A 39 6.08 -21.29 9.84
CA ASP A 39 5.90 -20.15 8.93
C ASP A 39 4.60 -19.33 9.12
N ILE A 40 3.82 -19.62 10.16
CA ILE A 40 2.58 -18.90 10.49
C ILE A 40 2.81 -18.02 11.71
N LEU A 41 2.35 -16.77 11.66
CA LEU A 41 2.43 -15.85 12.79
C LEU A 41 1.64 -16.41 13.99
N ASP A 42 2.29 -16.56 15.14
CA ASP A 42 1.66 -17.05 16.37
C ASP A 42 0.81 -15.94 17.00
N THR A 43 -0.47 -15.91 16.60
CA THR A 43 -1.43 -14.87 17.00
C THR A 43 -1.72 -14.90 18.50
N ASP A 44 -1.66 -16.07 19.13
CA ASP A 44 -1.98 -16.26 20.56
C ASP A 44 -0.91 -15.68 21.49
N ARG A 45 0.26 -15.35 20.94
CA ARG A 45 1.41 -14.79 21.68
C ARG A 45 1.70 -13.34 21.37
N LEU A 46 0.89 -12.68 20.55
CA LEU A 46 1.16 -11.30 20.13
C LEU A 46 1.25 -10.31 21.30
N ASP A 47 0.52 -10.55 22.38
CA ASP A 47 0.53 -9.67 23.57
C ASP A 47 1.58 -10.05 24.61
N LYS A 48 2.40 -11.09 24.34
CA LYS A 48 3.57 -11.38 25.18
C LYS A 48 4.63 -10.28 25.00
N LYS A 49 5.28 -9.91 26.11
CA LYS A 49 6.40 -8.97 26.07
C LYS A 49 7.61 -9.59 25.37
N ASP A 50 8.28 -8.73 24.62
CA ASP A 50 9.61 -8.92 24.04
C ASP A 50 10.42 -7.64 24.30
N GLY A 51 11.36 -7.73 25.25
CA GLY A 51 11.98 -6.56 25.85
C GLY A 51 10.96 -5.65 26.53
N CYS A 52 10.89 -4.38 26.11
CA CYS A 52 9.98 -3.37 26.66
C CYS A 52 8.63 -3.27 25.94
N CYS A 53 8.43 -3.98 24.83
CA CYS A 53 7.21 -3.90 24.00
C CYS A 53 6.50 -5.25 23.93
N THR A 54 5.24 -5.27 23.49
CA THR A 54 4.60 -6.52 23.07
C THR A 54 5.07 -6.90 21.65
N ARG A 55 4.97 -8.18 21.27
CA ARG A 55 5.26 -8.61 19.89
C ARG A 55 4.36 -7.89 18.88
N ARG A 56 3.09 -7.69 19.23
CA ARG A 56 2.11 -6.92 18.45
C ARG A 56 2.62 -5.51 18.16
N GLU A 57 3.10 -4.81 19.17
CA GLU A 57 3.65 -3.46 19.04
C GLU A 57 4.89 -3.46 18.13
N LEU A 58 5.80 -4.42 18.27
CA LEU A 58 6.99 -4.52 17.41
C LEU A 58 6.64 -4.75 15.94
N ILE A 59 5.65 -5.61 15.68
CA ILE A 59 5.12 -5.83 14.32
C ILE A 59 4.49 -4.54 13.79
N LEU A 60 3.68 -3.83 14.58
CA LEU A 60 3.10 -2.55 14.16
C LEU A 60 4.17 -1.53 13.78
N ARG A 61 5.26 -1.42 14.58
CA ARG A 61 6.39 -0.52 14.29
C ARG A 61 7.11 -0.89 13.01
N PHE A 62 7.36 -2.18 12.78
CA PHE A 62 7.95 -2.67 11.53
C PHE A 62 7.06 -2.38 10.33
N LEU A 63 5.76 -2.71 10.42
CA LEU A 63 4.81 -2.47 9.32
C LEU A 63 4.69 -0.99 8.98
N LEU A 64 4.79 -0.10 9.98
CA LEU A 64 4.77 1.34 9.77
C LEU A 64 5.99 1.80 8.97
N LEU A 65 7.19 1.35 9.38
CA LEU A 65 8.42 1.62 8.63
C LEU A 65 8.32 1.04 7.21
N ASN A 66 7.91 -0.21 7.07
CA ASN A 66 7.80 -0.88 5.79
C ASN A 66 6.83 -0.14 4.85
N ALA A 67 5.68 0.32 5.34
CA ALA A 67 4.72 1.07 4.53
C ALA A 67 5.33 2.37 3.97
N VAL A 68 6.22 3.02 4.74
CA VAL A 68 6.97 4.20 4.31
C VAL A 68 8.00 3.86 3.23
N LEU A 69 8.71 2.74 3.36
CA LEU A 69 9.78 2.35 2.44
C LEU A 69 9.25 1.72 1.15
N ASP A 70 8.18 0.93 1.24
CA ASP A 70 7.56 0.14 0.15
C ASP A 70 6.74 1.02 -0.81
N GLN A 71 7.36 2.08 -1.35
CA GLN A 71 6.78 2.90 -2.44
C GLN A 71 7.72 3.00 -3.66
N GLY A 72 8.81 2.25 -3.67
CA GLY A 72 9.76 2.20 -4.78
C GLY A 72 9.26 1.36 -5.97
N PRO A 73 9.87 1.51 -7.16
CA PRO A 73 9.51 0.74 -8.36
C PRO A 73 9.93 -0.74 -8.27
N ASP A 74 10.86 -1.11 -7.38
CA ASP A 74 11.29 -2.48 -7.12
C ASP A 74 11.04 -2.84 -5.65
N ILE A 75 9.79 -3.23 -5.35
CA ILE A 75 9.33 -3.61 -4.01
C ILE A 75 10.22 -4.71 -3.39
N GLU A 76 10.64 -5.69 -4.19
CA GLU A 76 11.50 -6.78 -3.73
C GLU A 76 12.86 -6.26 -3.27
N GLY A 77 13.54 -5.45 -4.10
CA GLY A 77 14.83 -4.87 -3.73
C GLY A 77 14.76 -3.95 -2.51
N VAL A 78 13.67 -3.19 -2.37
CA VAL A 78 13.44 -2.32 -1.20
C VAL A 78 13.24 -3.16 0.08
N ARG A 79 12.44 -4.23 0.00
CA ARG A 79 12.18 -5.14 1.12
C ARG A 79 13.44 -5.88 1.55
N GLU A 80 14.19 -6.41 0.58
CA GLU A 80 15.49 -7.03 0.80
C GLU A 80 16.45 -6.06 1.48
N MET A 81 16.53 -4.80 1.01
CA MET A 81 17.37 -3.77 1.64
C MET A 81 16.96 -3.49 3.08
N MET A 82 15.66 -3.33 3.33
CA MET A 82 15.13 -3.04 4.66
C MET A 82 15.43 -4.18 5.65
N VAL A 83 15.20 -5.44 5.27
CA VAL A 83 15.47 -6.62 6.11
C VAL A 83 16.96 -6.67 6.46
N ASN A 84 17.85 -6.62 5.47
CA ASN A 84 19.28 -6.68 5.70
C ASN A 84 19.80 -5.55 6.62
N ILE A 85 19.28 -4.33 6.47
CA ILE A 85 19.64 -3.21 7.36
C ILE A 85 19.15 -3.49 8.79
N ILE A 86 17.91 -3.97 8.96
CA ILE A 86 17.37 -4.27 10.29
C ILE A 86 18.21 -5.36 10.97
N ASP A 87 18.54 -6.44 10.26
CA ASP A 87 19.32 -7.54 10.82
C ASP A 87 20.74 -7.10 11.20
N ASP A 88 21.40 -6.30 10.35
CA ASP A 88 22.72 -5.74 10.64
C ASP A 88 22.69 -4.83 11.88
N LEU A 89 21.69 -3.95 11.99
CA LEU A 89 21.52 -3.10 13.18
C LEU A 89 21.28 -3.95 14.43
N TYR A 90 20.44 -4.98 14.36
CA TYR A 90 20.14 -5.84 15.51
C TYR A 90 21.35 -6.70 15.91
N SER A 91 22.17 -7.14 14.96
CA SER A 91 23.43 -7.85 15.24
C SER A 91 24.44 -6.99 16.02
N LYS A 92 24.34 -5.66 15.89
CA LYS A 92 25.13 -4.65 16.61
C LYS A 92 24.43 -4.17 17.89
N GLU A 93 23.36 -4.84 18.32
CA GLU A 93 22.52 -4.47 19.47
C GLU A 93 21.77 -3.12 19.32
N ILE A 94 21.64 -2.61 18.10
CA ILE A 94 20.87 -1.40 17.77
C ILE A 94 19.42 -1.80 17.47
N ARG A 95 18.64 -2.03 18.53
CA ARG A 95 17.29 -2.62 18.45
C ARG A 95 16.21 -1.57 18.16
N ILE A 96 16.21 -0.98 16.96
CA ILE A 96 15.42 0.22 16.61
C ILE A 96 13.89 0.12 16.85
N PHE A 97 13.30 -1.07 16.85
CA PHE A 97 11.87 -1.22 17.16
C PHE A 97 11.59 -1.34 18.66
N HIS A 98 12.54 -1.88 19.43
CA HIS A 98 12.44 -1.96 20.88
C HIS A 98 12.83 -0.61 21.51
N LYS A 99 13.90 0.00 21.01
CA LYS A 99 14.47 1.27 21.47
C LYS A 99 14.63 2.22 20.28
N PRO A 100 13.54 2.90 19.86
CA PRO A 100 13.57 3.86 18.75
C PRO A 100 14.69 4.91 18.79
N LEU A 101 15.11 5.32 19.98
CA LEU A 101 16.16 6.32 20.16
C LEU A 101 17.54 5.83 19.67
N ASP A 102 17.78 4.52 19.65
CA ASP A 102 19.06 3.94 19.26
C ASP A 102 19.36 4.23 17.77
N PHE A 103 18.33 4.30 16.91
CA PHE A 103 18.49 4.73 15.50
C PHE A 103 19.12 6.12 15.38
N PHE A 104 18.73 7.05 16.25
CA PHE A 104 19.21 8.44 16.20
C PHE A 104 20.56 8.62 16.86
N LYS A 105 20.86 7.84 17.90
CA LYS A 105 22.16 7.84 18.58
C LYS A 105 23.24 7.26 17.68
N GLU A 106 22.90 6.19 16.97
CA GLU A 106 23.79 5.43 16.08
C GLU A 106 23.46 5.74 14.60
N ILE A 107 23.18 7.02 14.31
CA ILE A 107 22.72 7.45 12.98
C ILE A 107 23.82 7.31 11.93
N ASP A 108 25.09 7.43 12.32
CA ASP A 108 26.25 7.18 11.46
C ASP A 108 26.27 5.72 11.00
N ILE A 109 26.12 4.76 11.93
CA ILE A 109 26.02 3.33 11.61
C ILE A 109 24.83 3.06 10.70
N SER A 110 23.66 3.64 11.02
CA SER A 110 22.45 3.46 10.24
C SER A 110 22.58 3.99 8.81
N VAL A 111 23.25 5.13 8.62
CA VAL A 111 23.50 5.72 7.30
C VAL A 111 24.48 4.86 6.50
N ASP A 112 25.55 4.37 7.12
CA ASP A 112 26.54 3.51 6.47
C ASP A 112 25.93 2.18 6.03
N ASP A 113 25.09 1.55 6.87
CA ASP A 113 24.39 0.31 6.52
C ASP A 113 23.40 0.54 5.35
N ILE A 114 22.70 1.67 5.33
CA ILE A 114 21.83 2.03 4.19
C ILE A 114 22.64 2.15 2.89
N ILE A 115 23.80 2.83 2.91
CA ILE A 115 24.68 2.96 1.72
C ILE A 115 25.15 1.59 1.26
N HIS A 116 25.66 0.80 2.19
CA HIS A 116 26.23 -0.52 1.90
C HIS A 116 25.20 -1.43 1.23
N HIS A 117 24.01 -1.58 1.82
CA HIS A 117 22.97 -2.45 1.27
C HIS A 117 22.35 -1.91 -0.01
N HIS A 118 22.19 -0.59 -0.14
CA HIS A 118 21.76 0.02 -1.39
C HIS A 118 22.70 -0.38 -2.55
N ASP A 119 24.00 -0.20 -2.37
CA ASP A 119 24.99 -0.45 -3.43
C ASP A 119 25.12 -1.95 -3.75
N ARG A 120 25.09 -2.81 -2.71
CA ARG A 120 25.12 -4.27 -2.87
C ARG A 120 23.94 -4.77 -3.69
N ILE A 121 22.71 -4.40 -3.33
CA ILE A 121 21.49 -4.86 -4.00
C ILE A 121 21.40 -4.29 -5.42
N LYS A 122 21.78 -3.02 -5.60
CA LYS A 122 21.90 -2.41 -6.94
C LYS A 122 22.87 -3.16 -7.85
N GLY A 123 23.99 -3.63 -7.31
CA GLY A 123 24.97 -4.44 -8.05
C GLY A 123 24.38 -5.75 -8.61
N VAL A 124 23.39 -6.32 -7.92
CA VAL A 124 22.77 -7.61 -8.31
C VAL A 124 21.52 -7.41 -9.17
N ARG A 125 20.63 -6.48 -8.80
CA ARG A 125 19.26 -6.40 -9.36
C ARG A 125 19.10 -5.43 -10.53
N SER A 126 20.00 -4.46 -10.69
CA SER A 126 19.79 -3.33 -11.61
C SER A 126 19.65 -3.73 -13.08
N LYS A 127 20.34 -4.79 -13.52
CA LYS A 127 20.26 -5.31 -14.89
C LYS A 127 18.91 -5.95 -15.17
N ASP A 128 18.51 -6.91 -14.34
CA ASP A 128 17.23 -7.62 -14.49
C ASP A 128 16.05 -6.65 -14.42
N TRP A 129 16.10 -5.67 -13.50
CA TRP A 129 15.10 -4.62 -13.43
C TRP A 129 15.05 -3.79 -14.71
N ALA A 130 16.21 -3.41 -15.27
CA ALA A 130 16.28 -2.61 -16.49
C ALA A 130 15.72 -3.36 -17.71
N ASP A 131 16.05 -4.64 -17.84
CA ASP A 131 15.58 -5.50 -18.94
C ASP A 131 14.05 -5.66 -18.90
N ARG A 132 13.47 -5.94 -17.72
CA ARG A 132 12.01 -6.05 -17.54
C ARG A 132 11.26 -4.75 -17.80
N ASN A 133 11.87 -3.60 -17.49
CA ASN A 133 11.22 -2.29 -17.57
C ASN A 133 11.59 -1.49 -18.84
N GLN A 134 12.35 -2.08 -19.78
CA GLN A 134 12.87 -1.39 -20.96
C GLN A 134 13.56 -0.05 -20.58
N SER A 135 14.44 -0.14 -19.58
CA SER A 135 15.14 0.98 -18.96
C SER A 135 16.66 0.75 -18.96
N THR A 136 17.40 1.57 -18.22
CA THR A 136 18.87 1.45 -18.09
C THR A 136 19.25 1.16 -16.64
N PRO A 137 20.22 0.26 -16.36
CA PRO A 137 20.61 -0.10 -14.99
C PRO A 137 20.98 1.11 -14.10
N ASN A 138 21.57 2.16 -14.68
CA ASN A 138 21.95 3.38 -13.95
C ASN A 138 20.76 4.14 -13.32
N LYS A 139 19.54 3.93 -13.84
CA LYS A 139 18.32 4.51 -13.28
C LYS A 139 17.76 3.73 -12.10
N TYR A 140 18.29 2.53 -11.83
CA TYR A 140 17.91 1.75 -10.67
C TYR A 140 18.38 2.46 -9.39
N ASN A 141 17.44 2.74 -8.51
CA ASN A 141 17.66 3.41 -7.24
C ASN A 141 16.63 2.88 -6.24
N LEU A 142 17.12 2.44 -5.08
CA LEU A 142 16.26 2.00 -3.97
C LEU A 142 15.86 3.18 -3.08
N TYR A 143 16.53 4.32 -3.19
CA TYR A 143 16.08 5.55 -2.55
C TYR A 143 14.84 6.09 -3.26
N MET A 144 13.85 6.47 -2.46
CA MET A 144 12.60 7.03 -2.95
C MET A 144 12.77 8.46 -3.47
N ASP A 145 11.81 8.91 -4.30
CA ASP A 145 11.77 10.26 -4.90
C ASP A 145 13.03 10.67 -5.69
N ASN A 146 13.77 9.69 -6.22
CA ASN A 146 15.09 9.91 -6.82
C ASN A 146 16.06 10.67 -5.91
N CYS A 147 15.89 10.54 -4.59
CA CYS A 147 16.86 11.05 -3.63
C CYS A 147 18.24 10.43 -3.93
N LYS A 148 19.29 11.24 -3.86
CA LYS A 148 20.68 10.80 -4.01
C LYS A 148 21.48 10.92 -2.71
N GLN A 149 20.86 11.49 -1.67
CA GLN A 149 21.49 11.78 -0.39
C GLN A 149 20.98 10.81 0.67
N THR A 150 21.85 9.93 1.15
CA THR A 150 21.48 8.91 2.14
C THR A 150 20.97 9.54 3.43
N LEU A 151 21.62 10.60 3.94
CA LEU A 151 21.18 11.24 5.19
C LEU A 151 19.73 11.73 5.11
N ASN A 152 19.34 12.33 3.98
CA ASN A 152 17.96 12.76 3.77
C ASN A 152 16.99 11.56 3.78
N TYR A 153 17.36 10.48 3.08
CA TYR A 153 16.59 9.25 3.08
C TYR A 153 16.48 8.62 4.48
N ALA A 154 17.59 8.52 5.22
CA ALA A 154 17.64 7.99 6.58
C ALA A 154 16.74 8.81 7.52
N ILE A 155 16.87 10.14 7.55
CA ILE A 155 16.06 10.97 8.46
C ILE A 155 14.58 10.94 8.08
N PHE A 156 14.23 11.14 6.80
CA PHE A 156 12.83 11.26 6.41
C PHE A 156 12.11 9.93 6.26
N ARG A 157 12.75 8.89 5.72
CA ARG A 157 12.09 7.61 5.41
C ARG A 157 12.26 6.57 6.50
N TRP A 158 13.32 6.64 7.30
CA TRP A 158 13.52 5.75 8.46
C TRP A 158 13.24 6.46 9.77
N GLY A 159 13.86 7.62 9.99
CA GLY A 159 13.77 8.36 11.24
C GLY A 159 12.34 8.78 11.58
N VAL A 160 11.59 9.34 10.63
CA VAL A 160 10.21 9.79 10.90
C VAL A 160 9.29 8.65 11.40
N PRO A 161 9.14 7.50 10.71
CA PRO A 161 8.30 6.42 11.22
C PRO A 161 8.83 5.82 12.55
N ILE A 162 10.13 5.83 12.81
CA ILE A 162 10.73 5.38 14.08
C ILE A 162 10.46 6.40 15.22
N ALA A 163 10.44 7.70 14.92
CA ALA A 163 10.18 8.75 15.88
C ALA A 163 8.73 8.76 16.39
N VAL A 164 7.78 8.27 15.61
CA VAL A 164 6.36 8.25 16.00
C VAL A 164 6.12 7.38 17.24
N PRO A 165 6.50 6.09 17.28
CA PRO A 165 6.44 5.27 18.49
C PRO A 165 7.23 5.86 19.65
N TYR A 166 8.41 6.45 19.40
CA TYR A 166 9.19 7.12 20.45
C TYR A 166 8.41 8.25 21.11
N LEU A 167 7.81 9.14 20.31
CA LEU A 167 7.06 10.28 20.81
C LEU A 167 5.80 9.81 21.56
N LEU A 168 5.09 8.81 21.03
CA LEU A 168 3.94 8.20 21.68
C LEU A 168 4.31 7.59 23.04
N SER A 169 5.46 6.92 23.13
CA SER A 169 5.92 6.32 24.39
C SER A 169 6.18 7.39 25.45
N LYS A 170 6.72 8.56 25.06
CA LYS A 170 6.91 9.70 25.98
C LYS A 170 5.60 10.33 26.44
N ASP A 171 4.56 10.24 25.61
CA ASP A 171 3.26 10.85 25.90
C ASP A 171 2.30 9.89 26.63
N CYS A 172 2.54 8.57 26.67
CA CYS A 172 1.60 7.58 27.21
C CYS A 172 1.67 7.35 28.73
N GLY A 173 2.71 7.85 29.43
CA GLY A 173 2.74 7.98 30.89
C GLY A 173 2.77 6.67 31.68
N GLY A 174 3.83 5.88 31.51
CA GLY A 174 4.13 4.67 32.30
C GLY A 174 4.55 3.46 31.44
N GLU A 175 5.41 2.59 31.98
CA GLU A 175 6.05 1.49 31.22
C GLU A 175 5.06 0.50 30.58
N GLU A 176 3.94 0.19 31.24
CA GLU A 176 2.94 -0.72 30.65
C GLU A 176 2.29 -0.15 29.39
N LYS A 177 2.05 1.17 29.37
CA LYS A 177 1.48 1.85 28.20
C LYS A 177 2.52 2.10 27.11
N GLU A 178 3.80 2.18 27.47
CA GLU A 178 4.89 2.26 26.49
C GLU A 178 4.98 0.96 25.66
N ALA A 179 4.58 -0.17 26.24
CA ALA A 179 4.65 -1.47 25.58
C ALA A 179 3.67 -1.64 24.41
N THR A 180 2.61 -0.82 24.35
CA THR A 180 1.50 -0.89 23.37
C THR A 180 1.19 0.46 22.72
N CYS A 181 2.07 1.46 22.86
CA CYS A 181 1.73 2.85 22.61
C CYS A 181 1.25 3.15 21.17
N LEU A 182 1.81 2.49 20.15
CA LEU A 182 1.37 2.66 18.77
C LEU A 182 0.02 1.97 18.58
N GLY A 183 -0.13 0.72 19.04
CA GLY A 183 -1.41 0.01 19.01
C GLY A 183 -2.55 0.83 19.65
N ASP A 184 -2.31 1.37 20.84
CA ASP A 184 -3.26 2.20 21.58
C ASP A 184 -3.57 3.53 20.90
N TYR A 185 -2.60 4.10 20.17
CA TYR A 185 -2.83 5.31 19.38
C TYR A 185 -3.73 5.01 18.17
N LEU A 186 -3.40 3.95 17.43
CA LEU A 186 -4.15 3.54 16.23
C LEU A 186 -5.60 3.18 16.59
N SER A 187 -5.80 2.42 17.67
CA SER A 187 -7.12 1.95 18.09
C SER A 187 -8.07 3.06 18.56
N ARG A 188 -7.60 4.29 18.80
CA ARG A 188 -8.47 5.43 19.18
C ARG A 188 -9.34 5.91 18.03
N PHE A 189 -8.98 5.60 16.79
CA PHE A 189 -9.73 6.07 15.63
C PHE A 189 -10.98 5.21 15.39
N PRO A 190 -12.07 5.82 14.88
CA PRO A 190 -13.34 5.12 14.65
C PRO A 190 -13.28 4.14 13.47
N SER A 191 -12.29 4.26 12.60
CA SER A 191 -12.06 3.31 11.52
C SER A 191 -10.60 3.31 11.06
N SER A 192 -10.22 2.27 10.32
CA SER A 192 -8.90 2.18 9.70
C SER A 192 -8.67 3.23 8.59
N GLU A 193 -9.72 3.68 7.89
CA GLU A 193 -9.67 4.83 6.98
C GLU A 193 -9.32 6.12 7.74
N VAL A 194 -10.00 6.41 8.84
CA VAL A 194 -9.73 7.61 9.65
C VAL A 194 -8.35 7.54 10.31
N MET A 195 -7.93 6.33 10.72
CA MET A 195 -6.57 6.07 11.18
C MET A 195 -5.52 6.39 10.09
N SER A 196 -5.75 5.93 8.85
CA SER A 196 -4.85 6.16 7.71
C SER A 196 -4.65 7.64 7.41
N GLU A 197 -5.73 8.43 7.47
CA GLU A 197 -5.64 9.89 7.32
C GLU A 197 -4.81 10.52 8.44
N ASN A 198 -5.01 10.10 9.69
CA ASN A 198 -4.29 10.64 10.84
C ASN A 198 -2.81 10.25 10.86
N LEU A 199 -2.45 9.05 10.41
CA LEU A 199 -1.05 8.66 10.21
C LEU A 199 -0.30 9.65 9.31
N LYS A 200 -0.98 10.26 8.35
CA LYS A 200 -0.38 11.27 7.49
C LYS A 200 -0.47 12.68 8.09
N SER A 201 -1.65 13.10 8.52
CA SER A 201 -1.96 14.52 8.74
C SER A 201 -2.20 14.91 10.18
N HIS A 202 -2.11 14.00 11.15
CA HIS A 202 -2.24 14.36 12.55
C HIS A 202 -1.19 15.40 12.94
N HIS A 203 -1.58 16.48 13.62
CA HIS A 203 -0.71 17.64 13.84
C HIS A 203 0.62 17.29 14.55
N ARG A 204 0.56 16.40 15.55
CA ARG A 204 1.72 15.96 16.35
C ARG A 204 2.40 14.69 15.82
N TYR A 205 1.64 13.62 15.59
CA TYR A 205 2.16 12.30 15.21
C TYR A 205 2.09 11.98 13.71
N GLY A 206 1.55 12.88 12.88
CA GLY A 206 1.43 12.66 11.45
C GLY A 206 2.80 12.70 10.76
N MET A 207 3.06 11.74 9.89
CA MET A 207 4.34 11.61 9.19
C MET A 207 4.48 12.57 7.99
N GLY A 208 3.40 13.26 7.60
CA GLY A 208 3.44 14.32 6.59
C GLY A 208 4.05 13.85 5.26
N LYS A 209 5.16 14.47 4.84
CA LYS A 209 5.86 14.13 3.59
C LYS A 209 6.58 12.78 3.63
N ALA A 210 6.86 12.25 4.81
CA ALA A 210 7.52 10.95 4.94
C ALA A 210 6.62 9.79 4.50
N ILE A 211 5.30 9.99 4.42
CA ILE A 211 4.35 8.96 3.98
C ILE A 211 3.36 9.50 2.94
N GLY A 212 3.11 8.71 1.90
CA GLY A 212 2.04 8.98 0.93
C GLY A 212 0.68 8.50 1.46
N ASP A 213 -0.43 8.98 0.88
CA ASP A 213 -1.75 8.45 1.27
C ASP A 213 -1.86 6.95 0.93
N LYS A 214 -1.28 6.53 -0.20
CA LYS A 214 -1.17 5.13 -0.62
C LYS A 214 -0.52 4.28 0.47
N ALA A 215 0.62 4.72 1.00
CA ALA A 215 1.34 4.02 2.07
C ALA A 215 0.51 3.92 3.35
N CYS A 216 -0.23 4.95 3.72
CA CYS A 216 -1.13 4.87 4.89
C CYS A 216 -2.19 3.79 4.71
N HIS A 217 -2.81 3.72 3.53
CA HIS A 217 -3.80 2.69 3.20
C HIS A 217 -3.18 1.29 3.09
N LEU A 218 -1.93 1.17 2.61
CA LEU A 218 -1.15 -0.08 2.63
C LEU A 218 -0.90 -0.56 4.07
N PHE A 219 -0.53 0.36 4.98
CA PHE A 219 -0.40 0.04 6.40
C PHE A 219 -1.73 -0.44 6.99
N ALA A 220 -2.84 0.25 6.70
CA ALA A 220 -4.17 -0.18 7.15
C ALA A 220 -4.55 -1.56 6.62
N LYS A 221 -4.27 -1.87 5.35
CA LYS A 221 -4.44 -3.22 4.78
C LYS A 221 -3.71 -4.27 5.61
N TRP A 222 -2.44 -4.06 5.93
CA TRP A 222 -1.68 -5.03 6.71
C TRP A 222 -2.20 -5.19 8.13
N VAL A 223 -2.49 -4.07 8.81
CA VAL A 223 -2.98 -4.07 10.19
C VAL A 223 -4.34 -4.73 10.33
N VAL A 224 -5.27 -4.46 9.41
CA VAL A 224 -6.66 -4.90 9.50
C VAL A 224 -6.88 -6.24 8.81
N SER A 225 -6.52 -6.34 7.54
CA SER A 225 -6.88 -7.51 6.72
C SER A 225 -5.86 -8.63 6.83
N ARG A 226 -4.56 -8.30 6.91
CA ARG A 226 -3.52 -9.33 6.83
C ARG A 226 -3.17 -9.94 8.17
N PHE A 227 -2.87 -9.12 9.17
CA PHE A 227 -2.34 -9.57 10.46
C PHE A 227 -3.32 -9.37 11.63
N ARG A 228 -4.43 -8.64 11.42
CA ARG A 228 -5.48 -8.38 12.43
C ARG A 228 -4.89 -7.92 13.77
N LEU A 229 -4.04 -6.91 13.71
CA LEU A 229 -3.24 -6.47 14.85
C LEU A 229 -4.01 -5.60 15.84
N ILE A 230 -5.23 -5.18 15.51
CA ILE A 230 -6.09 -4.37 16.40
C ILE A 230 -7.32 -5.20 16.78
N GLU A 231 -7.51 -5.43 18.08
CA GLU A 231 -8.56 -6.29 18.62
C GLU A 231 -9.90 -5.54 18.68
N LYS A 232 -10.59 -5.49 17.55
CA LYS A 232 -11.90 -4.85 17.38
C LYS A 232 -12.80 -5.64 16.44
N ASP A 233 -12.88 -6.95 16.64
CA ASP A 233 -13.54 -7.86 15.69
C ASP A 233 -15.02 -7.54 15.42
N ASP A 234 -15.73 -6.97 16.40
CA ASP A 234 -17.14 -6.57 16.26
C ASP A 234 -17.33 -5.16 15.67
N ASP A 235 -16.26 -4.38 15.46
CA ASP A 235 -16.35 -3.05 14.87
C ASP A 235 -16.11 -3.10 13.36
N SER A 236 -17.17 -2.88 12.58
CA SER A 236 -17.10 -2.76 11.13
C SER A 236 -16.14 -1.67 10.64
N GLY A 237 -15.80 -0.70 11.50
CA GLY A 237 -14.76 0.30 11.31
C GLY A 237 -13.33 -0.26 11.24
N TRP A 238 -13.13 -1.50 11.65
CA TRP A 238 -11.84 -2.17 11.70
C TRP A 238 -11.86 -3.52 10.95
N GLY A 239 -12.81 -3.70 10.04
CA GLY A 239 -12.93 -4.90 9.21
C GLY A 239 -12.45 -4.74 7.76
N GLU A 240 -12.66 -5.75 6.92
CA GLU A 240 -12.12 -5.87 5.55
C GLU A 240 -12.51 -4.71 4.60
N TYR A 241 -13.59 -3.97 4.89
CA TYR A 241 -14.08 -2.87 4.05
C TYR A 241 -13.80 -1.47 4.64
N SER A 242 -12.96 -1.40 5.68
CA SER A 242 -12.80 -0.20 6.50
C SER A 242 -11.76 0.82 6.02
N TYR A 243 -11.07 0.54 4.91
CA TYR A 243 -10.10 1.42 4.25
C TYR A 243 -10.30 1.47 2.73
N GLU A 244 -9.85 2.54 2.09
CA GLU A 244 -9.82 2.63 0.62
C GLU A 244 -8.73 1.75 0.00
N VAL A 245 -8.98 1.24 -1.22
CA VAL A 245 -7.95 0.55 -2.01
C VAL A 245 -6.84 1.56 -2.35
N PRO A 246 -5.56 1.25 -2.07
CA PRO A 246 -4.44 2.16 -2.31
C PRO A 246 -4.05 2.23 -3.79
N PHE A 247 -4.87 2.91 -4.61
CA PHE A 247 -4.57 3.06 -6.05
C PHE A 247 -3.21 3.73 -6.29
N ASP A 248 -2.34 2.97 -6.97
CA ASP A 248 -1.05 3.41 -7.46
C ASP A 248 -0.97 3.32 -8.98
N SER A 249 0.17 3.67 -9.56
CA SER A 249 0.38 3.61 -11.02
C SER A 249 0.12 2.22 -11.61
N ASN A 250 0.40 1.13 -10.89
CA ASN A 250 0.10 -0.24 -11.33
C ASN A 250 -1.41 -0.50 -11.33
N ALA A 251 -2.09 -0.22 -10.22
CA ALA A 251 -3.54 -0.35 -10.09
C ALA A 251 -4.27 0.49 -11.14
N GLY A 252 -3.88 1.77 -11.28
CA GLY A 252 -4.46 2.68 -12.27
C GLY A 252 -4.28 2.19 -13.70
N ARG A 253 -3.09 1.68 -14.04
CA ARG A 253 -2.81 1.11 -15.36
C ARG A 253 -3.66 -0.12 -15.66
N VAL A 254 -3.77 -1.04 -14.71
CA VAL A 254 -4.58 -2.26 -14.84
C VAL A 254 -6.05 -1.91 -15.04
N LEU A 255 -6.61 -1.06 -14.17
CA LEU A 255 -8.02 -0.64 -14.23
C LEU A 255 -8.35 0.17 -15.49
N TRP A 256 -7.42 0.99 -15.98
CA TRP A 256 -7.59 1.68 -17.25
C TRP A 256 -7.61 0.70 -18.43
N ARG A 257 -6.59 -0.16 -18.54
CA ARG A 257 -6.40 -1.06 -19.69
C ARG A 257 -7.46 -2.15 -19.77
N VAL A 258 -7.93 -2.67 -18.64
CA VAL A 258 -9.04 -3.65 -18.64
C VAL A 258 -10.36 -3.00 -19.04
N GLY A 259 -10.48 -1.67 -18.99
CA GLY A 259 -11.68 -0.91 -19.32
C GLY A 259 -12.57 -0.56 -18.12
N TYR A 260 -12.15 -0.88 -16.89
CA TYR A 260 -12.91 -0.63 -15.66
C TYR A 260 -13.27 0.86 -15.51
N PHE A 261 -12.31 1.76 -15.65
CA PHE A 261 -12.58 3.20 -15.53
C PHE A 261 -13.50 3.74 -16.62
N LEU A 262 -13.47 3.16 -17.82
CA LEU A 262 -14.33 3.57 -18.93
C LEU A 262 -15.80 3.19 -18.72
N GLU A 263 -16.10 2.28 -17.80
CA GLU A 263 -17.48 1.98 -17.39
C GLU A 263 -18.01 2.94 -16.31
N LEU A 264 -17.14 3.71 -15.64
CA LEU A 264 -17.54 4.58 -14.55
C LEU A 264 -17.72 6.05 -14.97
N ALA A 265 -16.96 6.50 -15.96
CA ALA A 265 -17.02 7.86 -16.48
C ALA A 265 -16.46 7.90 -17.90
N ASP A 266 -16.75 8.98 -18.63
CA ASP A 266 -16.22 9.15 -19.98
C ASP A 266 -14.76 9.65 -19.94
N GLU A 267 -13.97 9.34 -20.98
CA GLU A 267 -12.56 9.77 -21.07
C GLU A 267 -12.40 11.29 -20.90
N SER A 268 -13.33 12.06 -21.46
CA SER A 268 -13.35 13.52 -21.37
C SER A 268 -13.43 14.03 -19.93
N GLU A 269 -14.09 13.30 -19.03
CA GLU A 269 -14.18 13.64 -17.61
C GLU A 269 -12.84 13.40 -16.91
N TYR A 270 -12.14 12.31 -17.24
CA TYR A 270 -10.81 12.02 -16.74
C TYR A 270 -9.78 13.04 -17.22
N ILE A 271 -9.88 13.51 -18.47
CA ILE A 271 -9.06 14.59 -19.01
C ILE A 271 -9.33 15.89 -18.26
N LYS A 272 -10.60 16.26 -18.06
CA LYS A 272 -11.01 17.47 -17.32
C LYS A 272 -10.49 17.49 -15.88
N LYS A 273 -10.23 16.32 -15.28
CA LYS A 273 -9.70 16.17 -13.93
C LYS A 273 -8.19 15.94 -13.88
N ASP A 274 -7.48 16.07 -15.00
CA ASP A 274 -6.05 15.78 -15.13
C ASP A 274 -5.66 14.35 -14.67
N VAL A 275 -6.63 13.42 -14.68
CA VAL A 275 -6.36 11.99 -14.50
C VAL A 275 -5.67 11.47 -15.76
N ILE A 276 -6.19 11.84 -16.93
CA ILE A 276 -5.51 11.63 -18.22
C ILE A 276 -4.86 12.93 -18.66
N GLN A 277 -3.54 12.93 -18.75
CA GLN A 277 -2.76 14.07 -19.22
C GLN A 277 -2.23 13.74 -20.61
N ARG A 278 -2.89 14.29 -21.62
CA ARG A 278 -2.56 14.05 -23.03
C ARG A 278 -1.12 14.46 -23.32
N GLU A 279 -0.43 13.59 -24.05
CA GLU A 279 0.94 13.78 -24.56
C GLU A 279 2.02 14.03 -23.49
N LYS A 280 1.69 13.85 -22.21
CA LYS A 280 2.65 13.99 -21.09
C LYS A 280 3.34 12.69 -20.69
N GLY A 281 3.00 11.59 -21.34
CA GLY A 281 3.64 10.29 -21.14
C GLY A 281 4.93 10.14 -21.94
N LYS A 282 5.67 9.07 -21.65
CA LYS A 282 6.89 8.73 -22.38
C LYS A 282 6.57 8.57 -23.87
N GLU A 283 7.41 9.12 -24.74
CA GLU A 283 7.24 9.04 -26.22
C GLU A 283 5.92 9.69 -26.72
N GLY A 284 5.39 10.68 -26.00
CA GLY A 284 4.18 11.40 -26.41
C GLY A 284 2.87 10.64 -26.16
N THR A 285 2.91 9.53 -25.41
CA THR A 285 1.70 8.84 -24.96
C THR A 285 0.92 9.69 -23.94
N HIS A 286 -0.27 9.26 -23.57
CA HIS A 286 -1.05 9.87 -22.50
C HIS A 286 -0.58 9.36 -21.14
N TYR A 287 -0.43 10.27 -20.17
CA TYR A 287 -0.03 9.93 -18.81
C TYR A 287 -1.26 9.77 -17.90
N ILE A 288 -1.37 8.63 -17.21
CA ILE A 288 -2.44 8.36 -16.24
C ILE A 288 -1.95 8.73 -14.84
N ARG A 289 -2.40 9.89 -14.35
CA ARG A 289 -2.21 10.32 -12.96
C ARG A 289 -3.36 9.81 -12.09
N VAL A 290 -3.39 8.51 -11.82
CA VAL A 290 -4.50 7.83 -11.13
C VAL A 290 -4.89 8.48 -9.79
N THR A 291 -3.94 9.08 -9.07
CA THR A 291 -4.21 9.75 -7.78
C THR A 291 -5.23 10.88 -7.88
N ASN A 292 -5.40 11.47 -9.07
CA ASN A 292 -6.38 12.52 -9.33
C ASN A 292 -7.83 12.03 -9.40
N ILE A 293 -8.06 10.71 -9.41
CA ILE A 293 -9.41 10.10 -9.35
C ILE A 293 -10.07 10.33 -7.99
N ARG A 294 -9.30 10.61 -6.94
CA ARG A 294 -9.84 10.88 -5.60
C ARG A 294 -10.87 12.00 -5.67
N LYS A 295 -12.03 11.77 -5.04
CA LYS A 295 -13.21 12.66 -5.04
C LYS A 295 -13.90 12.82 -6.41
N MET A 296 -13.44 12.16 -7.47
CA MET A 296 -14.18 12.09 -8.72
C MET A 296 -15.42 11.22 -8.52
N ILE A 297 -16.56 11.69 -9.05
CA ILE A 297 -17.85 11.00 -8.96
C ILE A 297 -18.03 10.16 -10.22
N VAL A 298 -18.68 9.02 -10.07
CA VAL A 298 -19.14 8.19 -11.19
C VAL A 298 -20.05 9.03 -12.10
N GLY A 299 -19.69 9.14 -13.37
CA GLY A 299 -20.44 9.92 -14.37
C GLY A 299 -21.62 9.16 -14.98
N LYS A 300 -21.63 7.83 -14.88
CA LYS A 300 -22.67 6.97 -15.45
C LYS A 300 -23.73 6.56 -14.41
N GLU A 301 -24.95 6.30 -14.90
CA GLU A 301 -26.04 5.82 -14.05
C GLU A 301 -25.63 4.52 -13.33
N THR A 302 -25.90 4.47 -12.02
CA THR A 302 -25.51 3.36 -11.15
C THR A 302 -26.76 2.73 -10.53
N PRO A 303 -26.89 1.39 -10.52
CA PRO A 303 -28.04 0.74 -9.91
C PRO A 303 -28.21 1.08 -8.43
N ARG A 304 -29.47 1.14 -8.00
CA ARG A 304 -29.82 1.58 -6.65
C ARG A 304 -29.18 0.72 -5.56
N HIS A 305 -29.12 -0.59 -5.73
CA HIS A 305 -28.53 -1.50 -4.75
C HIS A 305 -27.03 -1.22 -4.52
N ILE A 306 -26.27 -0.86 -5.57
CA ILE A 306 -24.86 -0.46 -5.44
C ILE A 306 -24.72 0.86 -4.67
N VAL A 307 -25.62 1.83 -4.92
CA VAL A 307 -25.66 3.09 -4.17
C VAL A 307 -25.96 2.85 -2.69
N ASP A 308 -26.86 1.93 -2.38
CA ASP A 308 -27.20 1.60 -0.99
C ASP A 308 -26.03 0.92 -0.27
N LEU A 309 -25.40 -0.08 -0.87
CA LEU A 309 -24.18 -0.72 -0.34
C LEU A 309 -23.01 0.28 -0.17
N TYR A 310 -22.84 1.21 -1.11
CA TYR A 310 -21.84 2.27 -1.00
C TYR A 310 -22.06 3.16 0.22
N ASN A 311 -23.31 3.47 0.53
CA ASN A 311 -23.65 4.25 1.72
C ASN A 311 -23.37 3.48 3.00
N ASP A 312 -23.70 2.20 3.04
CA ASP A 312 -23.41 1.33 4.18
C ASP A 312 -21.90 1.24 4.43
N ILE A 313 -21.09 1.14 3.38
CA ILE A 313 -19.62 1.20 3.47
C ILE A 313 -19.15 2.56 3.98
N CYS A 314 -19.59 3.66 3.39
CA CYS A 314 -19.13 4.99 3.78
C CYS A 314 -19.49 5.39 5.22
N ILE A 315 -20.67 4.97 5.69
CA ILE A 315 -21.20 5.30 7.01
C ILE A 315 -20.74 4.28 8.05
N GLY A 316 -20.91 2.98 7.75
CA GLY A 316 -20.68 1.88 8.68
C GLY A 316 -19.21 1.48 8.78
N HIS A 317 -18.51 1.34 7.66
CA HIS A 317 -17.15 0.79 7.62
C HIS A 317 -16.07 1.87 7.57
N LEU A 318 -16.12 2.77 6.59
CA LEU A 318 -15.13 3.85 6.47
C LEU A 318 -15.32 4.92 7.54
N LYS A 319 -16.55 5.05 8.10
CA LYS A 319 -16.96 6.13 9.02
C LYS A 319 -16.66 7.55 8.47
N LYS A 320 -16.70 7.71 7.15
CA LYS A 320 -16.36 8.97 6.44
C LYS A 320 -17.58 9.83 6.11
N ALA A 321 -18.79 9.30 6.27
CA ALA A 321 -20.02 10.01 6.00
C ALA A 321 -20.98 9.91 7.20
N LYS A 322 -21.73 10.98 7.46
CA LYS A 322 -22.83 10.99 8.45
C LYS A 322 -24.21 10.82 7.80
N MET A 323 -24.31 11.03 6.49
CA MET A 323 -25.56 11.02 5.73
C MET A 323 -25.37 10.25 4.43
N ARG A 324 -26.48 9.70 3.91
CA ARG A 324 -26.49 9.01 2.62
C ARG A 324 -26.21 9.98 1.47
N SER A 325 -25.50 9.51 0.46
CA SER A 325 -25.20 10.18 -0.79
C SER A 325 -25.81 9.40 -1.96
N GLN A 326 -26.31 10.12 -2.96
CA GLN A 326 -26.67 9.54 -4.26
C GLN A 326 -25.47 9.48 -5.23
N LYS A 327 -24.36 10.11 -4.86
CA LYS A 327 -23.13 10.21 -5.66
C LYS A 327 -22.08 9.26 -5.10
N ILE A 328 -21.59 8.36 -5.94
CA ILE A 328 -20.52 7.42 -5.62
C ILE A 328 -19.19 7.98 -6.09
N GLN A 329 -18.15 7.88 -5.26
CA GLN A 329 -16.79 8.20 -5.65
C GLN A 329 -16.15 7.02 -6.38
N ILE A 330 -15.48 7.28 -7.51
CA ILE A 330 -14.82 6.25 -8.32
C ILE A 330 -13.81 5.44 -7.50
N GLN A 331 -13.06 6.10 -6.61
CA GLN A 331 -12.07 5.48 -5.71
C GLN A 331 -12.65 4.36 -4.81
N ARG A 332 -13.96 4.35 -4.60
CA ARG A 332 -14.69 3.45 -3.67
C ARG A 332 -15.72 2.59 -4.38
N PHE A 333 -15.81 2.66 -5.71
CA PHE A 333 -16.88 1.98 -6.46
C PHE A 333 -16.78 0.45 -6.35
N GLN A 334 -15.57 -0.08 -6.24
CA GLN A 334 -15.32 -1.51 -6.08
C GLN A 334 -15.81 -2.06 -4.74
N HIS A 335 -15.87 -1.25 -3.67
CA HIS A 335 -16.24 -1.72 -2.33
C HIS A 335 -17.63 -2.35 -2.27
N PRO A 336 -18.70 -1.73 -2.81
CA PRO A 336 -20.01 -2.37 -2.93
C PRO A 336 -19.98 -3.74 -3.59
N ILE A 337 -19.24 -3.87 -4.70
CA ILE A 337 -19.14 -5.12 -5.45
C ILE A 337 -18.39 -6.17 -4.63
N LEU A 338 -17.27 -5.79 -4.02
CA LEU A 338 -16.49 -6.67 -3.14
C LEU A 338 -17.35 -7.18 -1.98
N MET A 339 -18.08 -6.29 -1.31
CA MET A 339 -18.96 -6.64 -0.20
C MET A 339 -20.10 -7.57 -0.62
N GLN A 340 -20.74 -7.29 -1.75
CA GLN A 340 -21.82 -8.15 -2.29
C GLN A 340 -21.32 -9.55 -2.66
N GLN A 341 -20.07 -9.67 -3.12
CA GLN A 341 -19.46 -10.92 -3.55
C GLN A 341 -18.67 -11.62 -2.43
N ASN A 342 -18.68 -11.05 -1.21
CA ASN A 342 -17.88 -11.52 -0.07
C ASN A 342 -16.37 -11.64 -0.36
N ASN A 343 -15.85 -10.75 -1.20
CA ASN A 343 -14.43 -10.63 -1.54
C ASN A 343 -13.77 -9.53 -0.69
N LYS A 344 -12.49 -9.67 -0.38
CA LYS A 344 -11.79 -8.69 0.47
C LYS A 344 -11.18 -7.54 -0.33
N VAL A 345 -11.13 -6.36 0.28
CA VAL A 345 -10.44 -5.18 -0.28
C VAL A 345 -8.93 -5.46 -0.44
N SER A 346 -8.34 -6.20 0.50
CA SER A 346 -6.93 -6.60 0.45
C SER A 346 -6.61 -7.48 -0.75
N GLU A 347 -7.45 -8.47 -1.02
CA GLU A 347 -7.29 -9.42 -2.12
C GLU A 347 -7.42 -8.70 -3.47
N PHE A 348 -8.34 -7.75 -3.60
CA PHE A 348 -8.43 -6.92 -4.80
C PHE A 348 -7.19 -6.04 -5.01
N ASP A 349 -6.68 -5.41 -3.95
CA ASP A 349 -5.45 -4.62 -4.01
C ASP A 349 -4.23 -5.47 -4.43
N ASP A 350 -4.03 -6.61 -3.77
CA ASP A 350 -2.94 -7.53 -4.07
C ASP A 350 -3.01 -8.03 -5.52
N GLY A 351 -4.23 -8.32 -6.01
CA GLY A 351 -4.47 -8.69 -7.40
C GLY A 351 -4.05 -7.59 -8.37
N LEU A 352 -4.43 -6.33 -8.11
CA LEU A 352 -4.04 -5.20 -8.96
C LEU A 352 -2.52 -5.02 -9.02
N ILE A 353 -1.85 -5.10 -7.88
CA ILE A 353 -0.39 -4.93 -7.82
C ILE A 353 0.32 -6.13 -8.48
N ALA A 354 -0.09 -7.36 -8.20
CA ALA A 354 0.50 -8.56 -8.80
C ALA A 354 0.31 -8.57 -10.32
N ILE A 355 -0.88 -8.21 -10.83
CA ILE A 355 -1.14 -8.09 -12.26
C ILE A 355 -0.28 -6.98 -12.88
N GLY A 356 -0.24 -5.80 -12.25
CA GLY A 356 0.50 -4.65 -12.75
C GLY A 356 2.02 -4.87 -12.79
N ARG A 357 2.59 -5.59 -11.82
CA ARG A 357 4.03 -5.87 -11.73
C ARG A 357 4.50 -6.99 -12.65
N ASN A 358 3.68 -8.02 -12.85
CA ASN A 358 4.13 -9.24 -13.52
C ASN A 358 3.64 -9.36 -14.96
N TYR A 359 2.52 -8.73 -15.32
CA TYR A 359 1.89 -8.93 -16.63
C TYR A 359 1.62 -7.60 -17.34
N CYS A 360 0.89 -6.70 -16.69
CA CYS A 360 0.46 -5.44 -17.26
C CYS A 360 1.54 -4.36 -17.07
N LEU A 361 2.71 -4.53 -17.68
CA LEU A 361 3.88 -3.66 -17.55
C LEU A 361 3.68 -2.26 -18.18
N ASN A 362 4.43 -1.25 -17.72
CA ASN A 362 4.31 0.16 -18.14
C ASN A 362 4.97 0.48 -19.50
N HIS A 363 4.70 -0.35 -20.51
CA HIS A 363 5.14 -0.16 -21.89
C HIS A 363 4.09 -0.71 -22.87
N GLY A 364 4.36 -0.61 -24.17
CA GLY A 364 3.45 -1.02 -25.24
C GLY A 364 3.28 -2.53 -25.41
N ASN A 365 4.23 -3.34 -24.90
CA ASN A 365 4.25 -4.80 -25.09
C ASN A 365 4.12 -5.59 -23.76
N PRO A 366 3.08 -5.39 -22.93
CA PRO A 366 2.88 -6.18 -21.71
C PRO A 366 2.61 -7.67 -22.03
N ASP A 367 2.76 -8.55 -21.04
CA ASP A 367 2.45 -9.99 -21.18
C ASP A 367 0.95 -10.24 -21.08
N CYS A 368 0.21 -9.77 -22.08
CA CYS A 368 -1.24 -9.94 -22.14
C CYS A 368 -1.66 -11.39 -22.29
N LYS A 369 -0.87 -12.21 -23.01
CA LYS A 369 -1.23 -13.60 -23.29
C LYS A 369 -1.29 -14.43 -22.01
N ASN A 370 -0.36 -14.23 -21.08
CA ASN A 370 -0.33 -14.97 -19.83
C ASN A 370 -1.02 -14.24 -18.66
N CYS A 371 -1.55 -13.04 -18.90
CA CYS A 371 -2.25 -12.27 -17.87
C CYS A 371 -3.52 -13.00 -17.38
N PRO A 372 -3.76 -13.11 -16.06
CA PRO A 372 -4.88 -13.89 -15.49
C PRO A 372 -6.27 -13.30 -15.78
N ILE A 373 -6.34 -12.08 -16.29
CA ILE A 373 -7.58 -11.39 -16.67
C ILE A 373 -7.64 -11.09 -18.18
N ASN A 374 -6.87 -11.82 -18.99
CA ASN A 374 -6.73 -11.56 -20.43
C ASN A 374 -8.06 -11.64 -21.18
N ASP A 375 -8.92 -12.60 -20.83
CA ASP A 375 -10.18 -12.92 -21.50
C ASP A 375 -11.25 -11.84 -21.31
N ILE A 376 -11.10 -11.00 -20.29
CA ILE A 376 -12.00 -9.87 -20.01
C ILE A 376 -11.35 -8.50 -20.24
N CYS A 377 -10.07 -8.45 -20.62
CA CYS A 377 -9.34 -7.21 -20.80
C CYS A 377 -9.71 -6.52 -22.13
N ARG A 378 -10.44 -5.39 -22.06
CA ARG A 378 -10.78 -4.58 -23.24
C ARG A 378 -9.55 -4.20 -24.05
N GLY A 379 -8.48 -3.77 -23.36
CA GLY A 379 -7.22 -3.39 -23.99
C GLY A 379 -6.56 -4.49 -24.82
N TYR A 380 -6.79 -5.75 -24.47
CA TYR A 380 -6.23 -6.89 -25.20
C TYR A 380 -7.18 -7.40 -26.29
N ASN A 381 -8.48 -7.46 -26.01
CA ASN A 381 -9.45 -8.16 -26.86
C ASN A 381 -10.11 -7.29 -27.92
N SER A 382 -10.26 -5.98 -27.68
CA SER A 382 -11.08 -5.13 -28.57
C SER A 382 -10.55 -3.71 -28.78
N ASP A 383 -9.74 -3.17 -27.89
CA ASP A 383 -9.17 -1.82 -28.03
C ASP A 383 -7.69 -1.75 -27.63
N PRO A 384 -6.76 -2.15 -28.52
CA PRO A 384 -5.32 -2.09 -28.27
C PRO A 384 -4.79 -0.70 -27.90
N SER A 385 -5.53 0.36 -28.23
CA SER A 385 -5.11 1.73 -27.96
C SER A 385 -4.99 2.01 -26.46
N LEU A 386 -5.77 1.32 -25.61
CA LEU A 386 -5.68 1.44 -24.15
C LEU A 386 -4.32 0.98 -23.61
N ILE A 387 -3.62 0.10 -24.34
CA ILE A 387 -2.29 -0.37 -24.00
C ILE A 387 -1.22 0.51 -24.65
N THR A 388 -1.33 0.76 -25.95
CA THR A 388 -0.27 1.43 -26.72
C THR A 388 -0.16 2.92 -26.39
N ASN A 389 -1.29 3.60 -26.14
CA ASN A 389 -1.35 5.05 -26.05
C ASN A 389 -1.28 5.60 -24.62
N TYR A 390 -1.26 4.75 -23.59
CA TYR A 390 -1.31 5.18 -22.18
C TYR A 390 -0.15 4.63 -21.34
N ARG A 391 0.44 5.49 -20.50
CA ARG A 391 1.53 5.19 -19.55
C ARG A 391 1.23 5.79 -18.18
N THR A 392 1.91 5.31 -17.15
CA THR A 392 1.72 5.73 -15.74
C THR A 392 3.00 6.21 -15.07
#